data_AF-A0A0H3PMX4-F1
#
_entry.id   AF-A0A0H3PMX4-F1
#
_cell.length_a   1.000
_cell.length_b   1.000
_cell.length_c   1.000
_cell.angle_alpha   90.00
_cell.angle_beta   90.00
_cell.angle_gamma   90.00
#
_symmetry.space_group_name_H-M   'P 1'
#
loop_
_entity.id
_entity.type
_entity.pdbx_description
1 polymer ?
#
loop_
_entity_poly.entity_id
_entity_poly.type
_entity_poly.pdbx_seq_one_letter_code
_entity_poly.pdbx_strand_id
1 'polypeptide(L)'
;MNKIYRLKFSKRLNALVAVSELTRGCDHSTEKGSEKPARMKVRHLALKPLSAMLLSLGVTSIPQSVLASGLQEMSVVHGTATMQVDGNKTTIRNSVNAIINWKQFNIGQNEMVQFLQESNNSAVFNRVTF
;
A
#
# COMPACT_ATOMS: atom_id res chain seq x y z
N MET A 1 -10.22 8.06 -27.80
CA MET A 1 -10.50 9.07 -26.76
C MET A 1 -9.34 10.08 -26.74
N ASN A 2 -9.59 11.32 -27.14
CA ASN A 2 -8.53 12.32 -27.40
C ASN A 2 -8.25 13.16 -26.13
N LYS A 3 -6.99 13.32 -25.71
CA LYS A 3 -6.61 14.05 -24.48
C LYS A 3 -5.88 15.35 -24.85
N ILE A 4 -6.56 16.49 -24.74
CA ILE A 4 -6.04 17.84 -25.08
C ILE A 4 -5.49 18.52 -23.82
N TYR A 5 -4.43 17.96 -23.22
CA TYR A 5 -3.73 18.60 -22.10
C TYR A 5 -2.27 18.15 -22.03
N ARG A 6 -1.39 19.05 -21.54
CA ARG A 6 0.01 18.72 -21.26
C ARG A 6 0.22 18.69 -19.74
N LEU A 7 0.89 17.64 -19.26
CA LEU A 7 1.31 17.55 -17.86
C LEU A 7 2.66 18.26 -17.70
N LYS A 8 2.75 19.23 -16.78
CA LYS A 8 4.01 19.91 -16.43
C LYS A 8 4.33 19.69 -14.97
N PHE A 9 5.58 19.33 -14.68
CA PHE A 9 6.05 19.14 -13.31
C PHE A 9 6.28 20.49 -12.64
N SER A 10 5.63 20.71 -11.50
CA SER A 10 5.79 21.92 -10.69
C SER A 10 6.70 21.64 -9.51
N LYS A 11 7.90 22.24 -9.51
CA LYS A 11 8.87 22.11 -8.40
C LYS A 11 8.33 22.66 -7.07
N ARG A 12 7.41 23.63 -7.11
CA ARG A 12 6.82 24.23 -5.90
C ARG A 12 5.81 23.30 -5.22
N LEU A 13 5.09 22.50 -6.01
CA LEU A 13 4.06 21.58 -5.52
C LEU A 13 4.53 20.12 -5.51
N ASN A 14 5.75 19.87 -5.99
CA ASN A 14 6.36 18.54 -6.18
C ASN A 14 5.43 17.53 -6.89
N ALA A 15 4.69 17.99 -7.91
CA ALA A 15 3.66 17.19 -8.59
C ALA A 15 3.52 17.53 -10.08
N LEU A 16 2.97 16.61 -10.88
CA LEU A 16 2.58 16.84 -12.27
C LEU A 16 1.19 17.51 -12.33
N VAL A 17 1.14 18.70 -12.91
CA VAL A 17 -0.09 19.49 -13.05
C VAL A 17 -0.52 19.53 -14.51
N ALA A 18 -1.81 19.29 -14.79
CA ALA A 18 -2.37 19.41 -16.13
C ALA A 18 -2.57 20.87 -16.52
N VAL A 19 -2.13 21.24 -17.73
CA VAL A 19 -2.25 22.58 -18.31
C VAL A 19 -2.92 22.46 -19.68
N SER A 20 -3.87 23.36 -19.98
CA SER A 20 -4.53 23.43 -21.29
C SER A 20 -3.57 24.00 -22.35
N GLU A 21 -3.60 23.43 -23.56
CA GLU A 21 -2.72 23.82 -24.68
C GLU A 21 -3.37 24.78 -25.69
N LEU A 22 -4.57 25.28 -25.38
CA LEU A 22 -5.32 26.17 -26.26
C LEU A 22 -4.86 27.62 -26.10
N THR A 23 -3.77 27.97 -26.78
CA THR A 23 -3.54 29.30 -27.35
C THR A 23 -2.61 29.14 -28.54
N ARG A 24 -3.17 29.16 -29.76
CA ARG A 24 -2.43 29.31 -31.01
C ARG A 24 -2.38 30.81 -31.33
N GLY A 25 -1.20 31.30 -31.68
CA GLY A 25 -0.97 32.69 -32.06
C GLY A 25 -1.61 33.07 -33.39
N CYS A 26 -1.74 34.38 -33.58
CA CYS A 26 -2.04 35.00 -34.86
C CYS A 26 -1.14 36.23 -35.01
N ASP A 27 -0.06 36.07 -35.77
CA ASP A 27 0.69 37.15 -36.39
C ASP A 27 0.00 37.52 -37.72
N HIS A 28 -0.42 38.78 -37.88
CA HIS A 28 -0.28 39.53 -39.13
C HIS A 28 -0.51 41.04 -38.88
N SER A 29 0.38 41.84 -39.47
CA SER A 29 0.61 43.28 -39.36
C SER A 29 -0.52 44.21 -39.83
N THR A 30 -0.66 45.38 -39.19
CA THR A 30 -0.44 46.74 -39.77
C THR A 30 -0.77 47.84 -38.74
N GLU A 31 0.08 48.86 -38.70
CA GLU A 31 0.12 49.96 -37.74
C GLU A 31 -1.11 50.91 -37.79
N LYS A 32 -1.49 51.47 -36.64
CA LYS A 32 -1.51 52.93 -36.39
C LYS A 32 -1.97 53.27 -34.96
N GLY A 33 -1.12 54.01 -34.24
CA GLY A 33 -1.55 55.18 -33.48
C GLY A 33 -1.83 55.05 -31.98
N SER A 34 -0.93 55.67 -31.20
CA SER A 34 -1.22 56.54 -30.05
C SER A 34 -1.28 55.93 -28.63
N GLU A 35 -0.11 56.02 -27.98
CA GLU A 35 0.17 56.58 -26.64
C GLU A 35 -0.42 55.99 -25.32
N LYS A 36 0.55 55.86 -24.39
CA LYS A 36 0.55 55.88 -22.91
C LYS A 36 0.43 54.54 -22.16
N PRO A 37 1.45 54.17 -21.34
CA PRO A 37 1.42 52.96 -20.55
C PRO A 37 0.71 53.22 -19.21
N ALA A 38 -0.50 52.69 -19.03
CA ALA A 38 -1.15 52.65 -17.73
C ALA A 38 -0.87 51.30 -17.05
N ARG A 39 0.04 51.37 -16.07
CA ARG A 39 0.40 50.38 -15.05
C ARG A 39 -0.80 49.53 -14.59
N MET A 40 -0.93 48.29 -15.10
CA MET A 40 -2.01 47.38 -14.69
C MET A 40 -1.58 46.49 -13.53
N LYS A 41 -2.08 46.86 -12.35
CA LYS A 41 -1.90 46.20 -11.04
C LYS A 41 -2.40 44.76 -11.12
N VAL A 42 -1.48 43.79 -11.08
CA VAL A 42 -1.78 42.37 -10.94
C VAL A 42 -2.56 42.18 -9.65
N ARG A 43 -3.83 41.80 -9.76
CA ARG A 43 -4.67 41.43 -8.62
C ARG A 43 -4.13 40.10 -8.09
N HIS A 44 -3.36 40.17 -7.01
CA HIS A 44 -3.08 39.02 -6.16
C HIS A 44 -4.43 38.49 -5.65
N LEU A 45 -4.91 37.41 -6.25
CA LEU A 45 -6.12 36.72 -5.81
C LEU A 45 -5.80 36.13 -4.44
N ALA A 46 -6.40 36.76 -3.42
CA ALA A 46 -6.17 36.49 -2.02
C ALA A 46 -6.39 35.01 -1.68
N LEU A 47 -5.37 34.40 -1.08
CA LEU A 47 -5.49 33.12 -0.40
C LEU A 47 -6.51 33.27 0.73
N LYS A 48 -7.55 32.43 0.74
CA LYS A 48 -8.29 32.12 1.96
C LYS A 48 -7.53 30.99 2.68
N PRO A 49 -6.98 31.19 3.89
CA PRO A 49 -6.50 30.08 4.68
C PRO A 49 -7.75 29.36 5.20
N LEU A 50 -8.08 28.21 4.63
CA LEU A 50 -9.15 27.39 5.18
C LEU A 50 -8.63 26.83 6.51
N SER A 51 -9.26 27.31 7.57
CA SER A 51 -9.24 26.90 8.97
C SER A 51 -8.64 25.52 9.25
N ALA A 52 -7.76 25.49 10.25
CA ALA A 52 -7.39 24.31 11.01
C ALA A 52 -8.63 23.48 11.36
N MET A 53 -8.60 22.20 10.99
CA MET A 53 -9.53 21.20 11.51
C MET A 53 -8.73 20.20 12.35
N LEU A 54 -9.23 20.04 13.57
CA LEU A 54 -8.63 19.36 14.71
C LEU A 54 -8.23 17.91 14.42
N LEU A 55 -7.21 17.46 15.19
CA LEU A 55 -6.86 16.06 15.39
C LEU A 55 -8.11 15.21 15.60
N SER A 56 -8.26 14.17 14.77
CA SER A 56 -8.72 12.89 15.29
C SER A 56 -7.70 11.84 14.84
N LEU A 57 -6.72 11.57 15.71
CA LEU A 57 -6.11 10.25 15.73
C LEU A 57 -7.21 9.30 16.19
N GLY A 58 -8.06 8.88 15.25
CA GLY A 58 -8.87 7.69 15.44
C GLY A 58 -7.89 6.54 15.58
N VAL A 59 -7.63 6.11 16.81
CA VAL A 59 -7.03 4.80 17.06
C VAL A 59 -8.08 3.81 16.61
N THR A 60 -8.11 3.49 15.32
CA THR A 60 -8.78 2.31 14.84
C THR A 60 -8.06 1.17 15.53
N SER A 61 -8.71 0.59 16.54
CA SER A 61 -8.28 -0.67 17.13
C SER A 61 -8.16 -1.67 15.98
N ILE A 62 -6.93 -1.90 15.51
CA ILE A 62 -6.66 -3.04 14.65
C ILE A 62 -7.07 -4.24 15.52
N PRO A 63 -8.02 -5.08 15.08
CA PRO A 63 -8.30 -6.30 15.81
C PRO A 63 -6.96 -7.02 15.93
N GLN A 64 -6.44 -7.12 17.16
CA GLN A 64 -5.29 -7.96 17.43
C GLN A 64 -5.76 -9.36 17.09
N SER A 65 -5.36 -9.85 15.92
CA SER A 65 -5.44 -11.26 15.59
C SER A 65 -4.77 -11.97 16.75
N VAL A 66 -5.57 -12.64 17.58
CA VAL A 66 -5.06 -13.54 18.61
C VAL A 66 -4.22 -14.53 17.84
N LEU A 67 -2.91 -14.34 17.90
CA LEU A 67 -2.00 -15.34 17.39
C LEU A 67 -2.31 -16.58 18.23
N ALA A 68 -2.75 -17.65 17.58
CA ALA A 68 -2.81 -18.97 18.18
C ALA A 68 -1.44 -19.22 18.82
N SER A 69 -1.39 -19.02 20.13
CA SER A 69 -0.15 -18.65 20.83
C SER A 69 0.81 -19.83 21.03
N GLY A 70 0.33 -21.04 20.73
CA GLY A 70 1.06 -22.28 20.92
C GLY A 70 2.06 -22.64 19.83
N LEU A 71 1.95 -22.06 18.63
CA LEU A 71 2.90 -22.29 17.54
C LEU A 71 3.87 -21.11 17.45
N GLN A 72 5.15 -21.34 17.76
CA GLN A 72 6.14 -20.27 17.80
C GLN A 72 7.39 -20.62 16.99
N GLU A 73 7.89 -19.61 16.27
CA GLU A 73 9.13 -19.64 15.51
C GLU A 73 9.25 -20.87 14.59
N MET A 74 8.35 -20.93 13.59
CA MET A 74 8.40 -21.92 12.52
C MET A 74 9.65 -21.72 11.64
N SER A 75 10.46 -22.76 11.49
CA SER A 75 11.63 -22.76 10.61
C SER A 75 11.67 -24.02 9.76
N VAL A 76 11.60 -23.87 8.44
CA VAL A 76 11.66 -25.00 7.50
C VAL A 76 13.12 -25.32 7.21
N VAL A 77 13.59 -26.51 7.59
CA VAL A 77 14.97 -26.94 7.37
C VAL A 77 15.13 -27.87 6.17
N HIS A 78 14.03 -28.45 5.68
CA HIS A 78 14.00 -29.23 4.44
C HIS A 78 12.62 -29.12 3.78
N GLY A 79 12.60 -29.09 2.45
CA GLY A 79 11.37 -28.93 1.66
C GLY A 79 10.79 -27.52 1.74
N THR A 80 9.49 -27.39 1.54
CA THR A 80 8.75 -26.13 1.67
C THR A 80 7.57 -26.31 2.61
N ALA A 81 7.25 -25.27 3.38
CA ALA A 81 6.02 -25.20 4.13
C ALA A 81 5.56 -23.75 4.27
N THR A 82 4.26 -23.53 4.19
CA THR A 82 3.61 -22.22 4.39
C THR A 82 2.53 -22.36 5.45
N MET A 83 2.39 -21.35 6.30
CA MET A 83 1.43 -21.35 7.40
C MET A 83 0.41 -20.22 7.20
N GLN A 84 -0.86 -20.56 7.37
CA GLN A 84 -1.98 -19.62 7.31
C GLN A 84 -2.83 -19.80 8.57
N VAL A 85 -3.09 -18.71 9.28
CA VAL A 85 -3.91 -18.69 10.49
C VAL A 85 -5.25 -18.02 10.16
N ASP A 86 -6.36 -18.69 10.48
CA ASP A 86 -7.72 -18.20 10.32
C ASP A 86 -8.52 -18.50 11.61
N GLY A 87 -8.67 -17.47 12.45
CA GLY A 87 -9.19 -17.63 13.81
C GLY A 87 -8.39 -18.66 14.61
N ASN A 88 -9.07 -19.70 15.10
CA ASN A 88 -8.45 -20.77 15.88
C ASN A 88 -7.90 -21.91 15.02
N LYS A 89 -7.98 -21.81 13.69
CA LYS A 89 -7.49 -22.83 12.76
C LYS A 89 -6.20 -22.38 12.10
N THR A 90 -5.14 -23.14 12.27
CA THR A 90 -3.90 -22.99 11.52
C THR A 90 -3.84 -24.06 10.43
N THR A 91 -3.63 -23.65 9.19
CA THR A 91 -3.42 -24.55 8.04
C THR A 91 -1.97 -24.43 7.60
N ILE A 92 -1.26 -25.56 7.58
CA ILE A 92 0.12 -25.66 7.11
C ILE A 92 0.11 -26.45 5.79
N ARG A 93 0.52 -25.81 4.69
CA ARG A 93 0.73 -26.49 3.41
C ARG A 93 2.19 -26.83 3.27
N ASN A 94 2.53 -28.08 2.99
CA ASN A 94 3.93 -28.52 2.92
C ASN A 94 4.20 -29.44 1.74
N SER A 95 5.45 -29.44 1.28
CA SER A 95 5.96 -30.41 0.30
C SER A 95 6.14 -31.79 0.93
N VAL A 96 6.28 -32.80 0.07
CA VAL A 96 6.65 -34.16 0.51
C VAL A 96 7.95 -34.14 1.32
N ASN A 97 7.96 -34.84 2.45
CA ASN A 97 9.10 -35.00 3.37
C ASN A 97 9.63 -33.69 3.99
N ALA A 98 8.82 -32.63 4.04
CA ALA A 98 9.22 -31.38 4.67
C ALA A 98 9.60 -31.59 6.15
N ILE A 99 10.65 -30.90 6.59
CA ILE A 99 11.12 -30.90 7.97
C ILE A 99 10.99 -29.48 8.51
N ILE A 100 10.23 -29.35 9.59
CA ILE A 100 9.90 -28.07 10.21
C ILE A 100 10.36 -28.10 11.67
N ASN A 101 11.29 -27.22 12.00
CA ASN A 101 11.67 -26.93 13.38
C ASN A 101 10.72 -25.87 13.96
N TRP A 102 10.47 -26.00 15.25
CA TRP A 102 9.60 -25.13 16.03
C TRP A 102 10.28 -24.81 17.34
N LYS A 103 10.20 -23.57 17.81
CA LYS A 103 10.55 -23.28 19.21
C LYS A 103 9.48 -23.80 20.16
N GLN A 104 8.22 -23.73 19.73
CA GLN A 104 7.10 -24.28 20.45
C GLN A 104 6.07 -24.82 19.46
N PHE A 105 5.54 -26.02 19.75
CA PHE A 105 4.44 -26.62 19.02
C PHE A 105 3.38 -27.11 20.01
N ASN A 106 2.48 -26.21 20.39
CA ASN A 106 1.33 -26.51 21.25
C ASN A 106 0.03 -26.23 20.49
N ILE A 107 -1.01 -27.01 20.80
CA ILE A 107 -2.37 -26.80 20.29
C ILE A 107 -3.28 -26.69 21.52
N GLY A 108 -3.80 -25.49 21.75
CA GLY A 108 -4.68 -25.18 22.86
C GLY A 108 -6.08 -25.78 22.71
N GLN A 109 -6.88 -25.61 23.76
CA GLN A 109 -8.29 -26.01 23.72
C GLN A 109 -9.04 -25.16 22.70
N ASN A 110 -9.80 -25.82 21.81
CA ASN A 110 -10.52 -25.21 20.68
C ASN A 110 -9.62 -24.65 19.56
N GLU A 111 -8.33 -24.98 19.54
CA GLU A 111 -7.44 -24.72 18.41
C GLU A 111 -7.37 -25.95 17.48
N MET A 112 -7.10 -25.73 16.20
CA MET A 112 -6.90 -26.78 15.20
C MET A 112 -5.65 -26.48 14.38
N VAL A 113 -4.82 -27.49 14.16
CA VAL A 113 -3.73 -27.44 13.19
C VAL A 113 -3.99 -28.48 12.12
N GLN A 114 -4.08 -28.05 10.87
CA GLN A 114 -4.30 -28.91 9.72
C GLN A 114 -3.08 -28.88 8.79
N PHE A 115 -2.47 -30.04 8.55
CA PHE A 115 -1.47 -30.20 7.50
C PHE A 115 -2.15 -30.57 6.19
N LEU A 116 -2.02 -29.72 5.17
CA LEU A 116 -2.48 -29.99 3.81
C LEU A 116 -1.28 -30.40 2.96
N GLN A 117 -1.12 -31.72 2.83
CA GLN A 117 -0.02 -32.35 2.11
C GLN A 117 -0.42 -32.67 0.66
N GLU A 118 0.57 -32.83 -0.21
CA GLU A 118 0.36 -33.11 -1.65
C GLU A 118 -0.36 -34.45 -1.92
N SER A 119 -0.16 -35.46 -1.07
CA SER A 119 -0.82 -36.78 -1.17
C SER A 119 -0.87 -37.49 0.18
N ASN A 120 -1.62 -38.60 0.25
CA ASN A 120 -1.71 -39.47 1.42
C ASN A 120 -0.39 -40.21 1.75
N ASN A 121 0.52 -40.31 0.79
CA ASN A 121 1.85 -40.92 0.98
C ASN A 121 2.89 -39.91 1.46
N SER A 122 2.54 -38.62 1.55
CA SER A 122 3.43 -37.58 2.03
C SER A 122 3.58 -37.66 3.55
N ALA A 123 4.77 -37.35 4.04
CA ALA A 123 5.03 -37.13 5.45
C ALA A 123 5.56 -35.71 5.68
N VAL A 124 5.29 -35.18 6.87
CA VAL A 124 5.89 -33.93 7.39
C VAL A 124 6.46 -34.22 8.77
N PHE A 125 7.68 -33.78 9.01
CA PHE A 125 8.36 -34.00 10.28
C PHE A 125 8.43 -32.69 11.05
N ASN A 126 7.81 -32.67 12.23
CA ASN A 126 7.79 -31.52 13.13
C ASN A 126 8.71 -31.77 14.31
N ARG A 127 9.70 -30.91 14.52
CA ARG A 127 10.67 -31.01 15.63
C ARG A 127 10.61 -29.78 16.50
N VAL A 128 10.47 -29.97 17.81
CA VAL A 128 10.61 -28.88 18.77
C VAL A 128 12.09 -28.74 19.15
N THR A 129 12.66 -27.57 18.94
CA THR A 129 14.06 -27.22 19.23
C THR A 129 14.09 -25.99 20.14
N PHE A 130 14.83 -26.07 21.23
CA PHE A 130 14.91 -25.04 22.29
C PHE A 130 15.76 -23.82 21.90
#